data_AF-A0A8D1T5A3-F1
#
_entry.id   AF-A0A8D1T5A3-F1
#
_cell.length_a   1.000
_cell.length_b   1.000
_cell.length_c   1.000
_cell.angle_alpha   90.00
_cell.angle_beta   90.00
_cell.angle_gamma   90.00
#
_symmetry.space_group_name_H-M   'P 1'
#
loop_
_entity.id
_entity.type
_entity.pdbx_description
1 polymer ?
#
loop_
_entity_poly.entity_id
_entity_poly.type
_entity_poly.pdbx_seq_one_letter_code
_entity_poly.pdbx_strand_id
1 'polypeptide(L)'
;MPPNLTGYYRFVSQKNLEDYLQALNINLALRKIALLLKPDKEIDHRGNHMTVKTLSTFRNYVLEFEVGVEFEEDLGIVDGRKCQ
;
A
#
# COMPACT_ATOMS: atom_id res chain seq x y z
N MET A 1 11.90 -10.44 21.00
CA MET A 1 12.04 -9.14 20.31
C MET A 1 11.14 -9.19 19.08
N PRO A 2 10.30 -8.19 18.82
CA PRO A 2 9.58 -8.10 17.56
C PRO A 2 10.58 -8.01 16.38
N PRO A 3 10.23 -8.52 15.19
CA PRO A 3 11.12 -8.50 14.04
C PRO A 3 11.33 -7.07 13.54
N ASN A 4 12.55 -6.77 13.09
CA ASN A 4 12.81 -5.59 12.29
C ASN A 4 12.35 -5.86 10.85
N LEU A 5 11.48 -5.00 10.32
CA LEU A 5 10.88 -5.14 9.00
C LEU A 5 11.58 -4.28 7.93
N THR A 6 12.66 -3.59 8.29
CA THR A 6 13.41 -2.75 7.36
C THR A 6 13.96 -3.57 6.20
N GLY A 7 13.68 -3.13 4.97
CA GLY A 7 14.16 -3.81 3.77
C GLY A 7 13.47 -3.38 2.49
N TYR A 8 13.97 -3.94 1.39
CA TYR A 8 13.37 -3.85 0.07
C TYR A 8 12.84 -5.22 -0.36
N TYR A 9 11.57 -5.28 -0.70
CA TYR A 9 10.84 -6.51 -0.99
C TYR A 9 10.31 -6.47 -2.41
N ARG A 10 10.83 -7.38 -3.23
CA ARG A 10 10.43 -7.48 -4.64
C ARG A 10 9.12 -8.25 -4.78
N PHE A 11 8.27 -7.81 -5.69
CA PHE A 11 7.04 -8.49 -6.03
C PHE A 11 7.30 -9.95 -6.44
N VAL A 12 6.49 -10.88 -5.91
CA VAL A 12 6.54 -12.30 -6.28
C VAL A 12 5.26 -12.73 -6.98
N SER A 13 4.11 -12.56 -6.32
CA SER A 13 2.80 -12.95 -6.87
C SER A 13 1.67 -12.18 -6.20
N GLN A 14 0.48 -12.21 -6.82
CA GLN A 14 -0.76 -11.71 -6.23
C GLN A 14 -1.95 -12.58 -6.66
N LYS A 15 -3.02 -12.56 -5.85
CA LYS A 15 -4.28 -13.25 -6.12
C LYS A 15 -5.44 -12.38 -5.65
N ASN A 16 -6.56 -12.40 -6.39
CA ASN A 16 -7.81 -11.69 -6.08
C ASN A 16 -7.71 -10.16 -5.96
N LEU A 17 -6.72 -9.51 -6.60
CA LEU A 17 -6.62 -8.05 -6.59
C LEU A 17 -7.82 -7.39 -7.28
N GLU A 18 -8.37 -7.99 -8.34
CA GLU A 18 -9.52 -7.41 -9.07
C GLU A 18 -10.74 -7.27 -8.17
N ASP A 19 -11.08 -8.33 -7.42
CA ASP A 19 -12.21 -8.35 -6.50
C ASP A 19 -12.04 -7.35 -5.35
N TYR A 20 -10.81 -7.24 -4.81
CA TYR A 20 -10.49 -6.26 -3.78
C TYR A 20 -10.72 -4.82 -4.27
N LEU A 21 -10.16 -4.46 -5.43
CA LEU A 21 -10.32 -3.12 -5.99
C LEU A 21 -11.78 -2.85 -6.41
N GLN A 22 -12.53 -3.89 -6.82
CA GLN A 22 -13.95 -3.79 -7.12
C GLN A 22 -14.77 -3.49 -5.86
N ALA A 23 -14.48 -4.14 -4.74
CA ALA A 23 -15.16 -3.87 -3.46
C ALA A 23 -14.93 -2.43 -2.98
N LEU A 24 -13.78 -1.83 -3.32
CA LEU A 24 -13.48 -0.41 -3.09
C LEU A 24 -14.17 0.54 -4.09
N ASN A 25 -14.99 0.04 -5.02
CA ASN A 25 -15.62 0.81 -6.09
C ASN A 25 -14.63 1.53 -7.01
N ILE A 26 -13.40 1.02 -7.15
CA ILE A 26 -12.42 1.57 -8.11
C ILE A 26 -12.91 1.25 -9.53
N ASN A 27 -12.88 2.23 -10.42
CA ASN A 27 -13.40 2.08 -11.78
C ASN A 27 -12.64 1.01 -12.59
N LEU A 28 -13.33 0.39 -13.55
CA LEU A 28 -12.82 -0.75 -14.32
C LEU A 28 -11.47 -0.47 -15.00
N ALA A 29 -11.28 0.72 -15.57
CA ALA A 29 -10.05 1.08 -16.27
C ALA A 29 -8.84 1.09 -15.32
N LEU A 30 -8.96 1.73 -14.15
CA LEU A 30 -7.91 1.72 -13.13
C LEU A 30 -7.64 0.31 -12.59
N ARG A 31 -8.67 -0.52 -12.40
CA ARG A 31 -8.48 -1.92 -11.98
C ARG A 31 -7.66 -2.71 -13.00
N LYS A 32 -7.95 -2.58 -14.30
CA LYS A 32 -7.19 -3.28 -15.35
C LYS A 32 -5.73 -2.83 -15.41
N ILE A 33 -5.44 -1.53 -15.20
CA ILE A 33 -4.06 -1.04 -15.07
C ILE A 33 -3.39 -1.66 -13.85
N ALA A 34 -4.03 -1.62 -12.68
CA ALA A 34 -3.47 -2.11 -11.43
C ALA A 34 -3.11 -3.61 -11.47
N LEU A 35 -3.89 -4.43 -12.18
CA LEU A 35 -3.64 -5.87 -12.35
C LEU A 35 -2.36 -6.19 -13.13
N LEU A 36 -1.88 -5.26 -13.96
CA LEU A 36 -0.63 -5.41 -14.72
C LEU A 36 0.61 -5.00 -13.90
N LEU A 37 0.41 -4.31 -12.77
CA LEU A 37 1.50 -3.83 -11.94
C LEU A 37 2.10 -4.96 -11.11
N LYS A 38 3.38 -4.81 -10.81
CA LYS A 38 4.16 -5.68 -9.91
C LYS A 38 4.79 -4.80 -8.84
N PRO A 39 4.01 -4.29 -7.87
CA PRO A 39 4.51 -3.30 -6.95
C PRO A 39 5.51 -3.91 -5.96
N ASP A 40 6.65 -3.25 -5.79
CA ASP A 40 7.63 -3.57 -4.77
C ASP A 40 7.29 -2.83 -3.46
N LYS A 41 7.86 -3.26 -2.33
CA LYS A 41 7.75 -2.56 -1.04
C LYS A 41 9.14 -2.15 -0.56
N GLU A 42 9.25 -0.94 -0.05
CA GLU A 42 10.40 -0.49 0.74
C GLU A 42 9.88 -0.09 2.13
N ILE A 43 10.45 -0.68 3.18
CA ILE A 43 10.01 -0.47 4.56
C ILE A 43 11.19 0.08 5.36
N ASP A 44 10.93 1.13 6.14
CA ASP A 44 11.81 1.65 7.17
C ASP A 44 11.11 1.51 8.53
N HIS A 45 11.64 0.67 9.40
CA HIS A 45 11.06 0.32 10.71
C HIS A 45 12.00 0.81 11.83
N ARG A 46 11.58 1.85 12.55
CA ARG A 46 12.34 2.50 13.62
C ARG A 46 11.56 2.49 14.93
N GLY A 47 11.66 1.39 15.67
CA GLY A 47 10.88 1.22 16.90
C GLY A 47 9.39 1.19 16.56
N ASN A 48 8.61 2.15 17.06
CA ASN A 48 7.18 2.23 16.77
C ASN A 48 6.86 3.02 15.49
N HIS A 49 7.82 3.78 14.96
CA HIS A 49 7.62 4.56 13.76
C HIS A 49 7.90 3.71 12.52
N MET A 50 6.94 3.67 11.60
CA MET A 50 7.03 2.90 10.36
C MET A 50 6.75 3.76 9.15
N THR A 51 7.61 3.65 8.14
CA THR A 51 7.35 4.15 6.78
C THR A 51 7.28 2.96 5.82
N VAL A 52 6.16 2.81 5.14
CA VAL A 52 5.91 1.75 4.14
C VAL A 52 5.67 2.41 2.79
N LYS A 53 6.61 2.24 1.87
CA LYS A 53 6.49 2.71 0.49
C LYS A 53 6.04 1.56 -0.39
N THR A 54 4.95 1.75 -1.10
CA THR A 54 4.47 0.88 -2.18
C THR A 54 4.87 1.50 -3.51
N LEU A 55 5.74 0.83 -4.26
CA LEU A 55 6.38 1.38 -5.44
C LEU A 55 5.86 0.68 -6.70
N SER A 56 5.34 1.43 -7.67
CA SER A 56 4.93 0.88 -8.96
C SER A 56 5.27 1.83 -10.11
N THR A 57 5.23 1.33 -11.34
CA THR A 57 5.49 2.15 -12.54
C THR A 57 4.35 3.14 -12.83
N PHE A 58 3.19 3.00 -12.19
CA PHE A 58 2.04 3.86 -12.42
C PHE A 58 1.90 4.93 -11.33
N ARG A 59 1.83 4.50 -10.06
CA ARG A 59 1.71 5.39 -8.89
C ARG A 59 2.41 4.77 -7.69
N ASN A 60 3.02 5.61 -6.86
CA ASN A 60 3.57 5.23 -5.58
C ASN A 60 2.64 5.65 -4.45
N TYR A 61 2.58 4.87 -3.39
CA TYR A 61 1.86 5.19 -2.16
C TYR A 61 2.81 5.10 -0.97
N VAL A 62 2.83 6.12 -0.13
CA VAL A 62 3.67 6.17 1.07
C VAL A 62 2.75 6.24 2.28
N LEU A 63 2.90 5.27 3.17
CA LEU A 63 2.19 5.19 4.43
C LEU A 63 3.20 5.41 5.55
N GLU A 64 2.94 6.38 6.43
CA GLU A 64 3.78 6.70 7.58
C GLU A 64 2.89 6.74 8.83
N PHE A 65 3.28 6.00 9.87
CA PHE A 65 2.46 5.85 11.08
C PHE A 65 3.27 5.44 12.30
N GLU A 66 2.67 5.63 13.48
CA GLU A 66 3.16 5.09 14.73
C GLU A 66 2.29 3.92 15.19
N VAL A 67 2.90 2.78 15.50
CA VAL A 67 2.19 1.59 15.96
C VAL A 67 1.45 1.88 17.26
N GLY A 68 0.12 1.70 17.23
CA GLY A 68 -0.75 1.91 18.38
C GLY A 68 -1.33 3.33 18.51
N VAL A 69 -1.06 4.20 17.54
CA VAL A 69 -1.61 5.57 17.48
C VAL A 69 -2.54 5.65 16.27
N GLU A 70 -3.82 5.98 16.51
CA GLU A 70 -4.79 6.24 15.44
C GLU A 70 -4.40 7.52 14.66
N PHE A 71 -4.60 7.52 13.35
CA PHE A 71 -4.28 8.65 12.48
C PHE A 71 -5.21 8.68 11.27
N GLU A 72 -5.36 9.85 10.66
CA GLU A 72 -6.10 9.95 9.40
C GLU A 72 -5.22 9.50 8.23
N GLU A 73 -5.59 8.40 7.57
CA GLU A 73 -4.96 7.93 6.34
C GLU A 73 -5.65 8.56 5.12
N ASP A 74 -4.91 9.34 4.31
CA ASP A 74 -5.41 9.88 3.04
C ASP A 74 -5.17 8.90 1.88
N LEU A 75 -6.25 8.22 1.46
CA LEU A 75 -6.29 7.27 0.35
C LEU A 75 -6.76 7.94 -0.96
N GLY A 76 -6.68 9.28 -1.05
CA GLY A 76 -7.08 10.06 -2.21
C GLY A 76 -6.45 9.59 -3.53
N ILE A 77 -5.19 9.12 -3.48
CA ILE A 77 -4.48 8.63 -4.67
C ILE A 77 -4.86 7.20 -5.07
N VAL A 78 -5.54 6.46 -4.20
CA VAL A 78 -5.96 5.06 -4.36
C VAL A 78 -7.43 5.00 -4.76
N ASP A 79 -8.33 5.44 -3.89
CA ASP A 79 -9.78 5.30 -4.04
C ASP A 79 -10.58 6.58 -3.73
N GLY A 80 -9.90 7.68 -3.36
CA GLY A 80 -10.55 8.97 -3.10
C GLY A 80 -11.06 9.16 -1.68
N ARG A 81 -10.77 8.24 -0.75
CA ARG A 81 -11.30 8.27 0.62
C ARG A 81 -10.26 8.71 1.65
N LYS A 82 -10.74 8.94 2.87
CA LYS A 82 -9.95 9.11 4.09
C LYS A 82 -10.45 8.13 5.14
N CYS A 83 -9.55 7.53 5.90
CA CYS A 83 -9.84 6.56 6.97
C CYS A 83 -9.22 7.02 8.29
N GLN A 84 -9.78 6.56 9.42
CA GLN A 84 -9.17 6.63 10.75
C GLN A 84 -8.70 5.22 11.13
#